data_AF-A0A811S678-F1
#
_entry.id   AF-A0A811S678-F1
#
_cell.length_a   1.000
_cell.length_b   1.000
_cell.length_c   1.000
_cell.angle_alpha   90.00
_cell.angle_beta   90.00
_cell.angle_gamma   90.00
#
_symmetry.space_group_name_H-M   'P 1'
#
loop_
_entity.id
_entity.type
_entity.pdbx_description
1 polymer ?
#
loop_
_entity_poly.entity_id
_entity_poly.type
_entity_poly.pdbx_seq_one_letter_code
_entity_poly.pdbx_strand_id
1 'polypeptide(L)'
;MGLSTSASSSKMEIKYSEQLSCGSLDSLRQLDCEELTVDTCSNPVPLPECTRGWKSFRKLEILNCQNMETLPKWLGDMASLRELKVEIYYMMKTLPPCIGRLTSLQTLALLECTKKFKQRCSEGGDDWSKIKHIDNLIVEEI
;
A
#
# COMPACT_ATOMS: atom_id res chain seq x y z
N MET A 1 -4.38 14.10 18.98
CA MET A 1 -5.07 14.98 18.01
C MET A 1 -5.87 14.07 17.08
N GLY A 2 -7.08 14.47 16.70
CA GLY A 2 -8.09 13.56 16.15
C GLY A 2 -7.79 13.06 14.74
N LEU A 3 -8.08 11.77 14.48
CA LEU A 3 -8.22 11.24 13.13
C LEU A 3 -9.25 12.09 12.36
N SER A 4 -8.84 12.71 11.26
CA SER A 4 -9.78 13.26 10.28
C SER A 4 -10.08 12.17 9.24
N THR A 5 -11.15 11.41 9.44
CA THR A 5 -11.66 10.47 8.42
C THR A 5 -12.77 11.15 7.63
N SER A 6 -12.57 11.37 6.34
CA SER A 6 -13.66 11.69 5.41
C SER A 6 -14.02 10.42 4.65
N ALA A 7 -15.19 9.85 4.94
CA ALA A 7 -15.71 8.69 4.22
C ALA A 7 -16.84 9.13 3.29
N SER A 8 -16.67 8.89 1.98
CA SER A 8 -17.80 8.73 1.05
C SER A 8 -18.08 7.23 0.93
N SER A 9 -19.29 6.83 0.54
CA SER A 9 -19.85 5.46 0.69
C SER A 9 -18.97 4.26 0.24
N SER A 10 -17.84 4.47 -0.44
CA SER A 10 -16.87 3.43 -0.83
C SER A 10 -15.40 3.84 -0.71
N LYS A 11 -15.10 5.07 -0.29
CA LYS A 11 -13.73 5.63 -0.26
C LYS A 11 -13.41 6.22 1.10
N MET A 12 -12.22 5.91 1.60
CA MET A 12 -11.75 6.34 2.90
C MET A 12 -10.36 6.94 2.78
N GLU A 13 -10.15 8.06 3.47
CA GLU A 13 -8.86 8.71 3.57
C GLU A 13 -8.47 8.84 5.04
N ILE A 14 -7.24 8.43 5.36
CA ILE A 14 -6.65 8.54 6.68
C ILE A 14 -5.44 9.47 6.56
N LYS A 15 -5.46 10.60 7.26
CA LYS A 15 -4.36 11.56 7.30
C LYS A 15 -3.74 11.62 8.69
N TYR A 16 -2.44 11.89 8.76
CA TYR A 16 -1.73 12.20 10.01
C TYR A 16 -1.89 11.13 11.11
N SER A 17 -1.98 9.85 10.75
CA SER A 17 -2.25 8.81 11.74
C SER A 17 -0.99 8.34 12.45
N GLU A 18 -0.96 8.52 13.76
CA GLU A 18 -0.23 7.64 14.68
C GLU A 18 -0.92 6.26 14.67
N GLN A 19 -0.18 5.17 14.97
CA GLN A 19 -0.60 3.76 14.86
C GLN A 19 -2.12 3.55 15.01
N LEU A 20 -2.81 3.13 13.94
CA LEU A 20 -4.24 2.82 14.03
C LEU A 20 -4.41 1.51 14.79
N SER A 21 -5.36 1.51 15.72
CA SER A 21 -5.76 0.29 16.43
C SER A 21 -6.88 -0.43 15.68
N CYS A 22 -6.98 -1.75 15.87
CA CYS A 22 -8.08 -2.55 15.33
C CYS A 22 -9.45 -2.01 15.74
N GLY A 23 -9.59 -1.50 16.98
CA GLY A 23 -10.85 -0.95 17.47
C GLY A 23 -11.33 0.29 16.70
N SER A 24 -10.41 1.06 16.10
CA SER A 24 -10.76 2.20 15.24
C SER A 24 -11.23 1.78 13.85
N LEU A 25 -10.81 0.59 13.36
CA LEU A 25 -11.15 0.09 12.02
C LEU A 25 -12.20 -1.04 12.04
N ASP A 26 -12.56 -1.60 13.19
CA ASP A 26 -13.59 -2.64 13.31
C ASP A 26 -14.95 -2.15 12.82
N SER A 27 -15.30 -0.89 13.11
CA SER A 27 -16.50 -0.23 12.57
C SER A 27 -16.48 -0.13 11.05
N LEU A 28 -15.32 -0.23 10.42
CA LEU A 28 -15.11 -0.12 8.98
C LEU A 28 -15.16 -1.48 8.29
N ARG A 29 -15.08 -2.59 9.05
CA ARG A 29 -15.28 -3.94 8.53
C ARG A 29 -16.71 -4.17 8.00
N GLN A 30 -17.67 -3.38 8.49
CA GLN A 30 -19.06 -3.40 8.02
C GLN A 30 -19.30 -2.46 6.82
N LEU A 31 -18.36 -1.59 6.50
CA LEU A 31 -18.46 -0.70 5.34
C LEU A 31 -17.87 -1.42 4.13
N ASP A 32 -18.54 -1.34 2.98
CA ASP A 32 -18.02 -1.76 1.67
C ASP A 32 -16.93 -0.78 1.20
N CYS A 33 -15.87 -0.63 1.98
CA CYS A 33 -14.74 0.21 1.63
C CYS A 33 -13.99 -0.46 0.48
N GLU A 34 -14.03 0.19 -0.69
CA GLU A 34 -13.33 -0.27 -1.89
C GLU A 34 -11.97 0.40 -2.04
N GLU A 35 -11.83 1.63 -1.53
CA GLU A 35 -10.62 2.44 -1.68
C GLU A 35 -10.17 3.03 -0.33
N LEU A 36 -8.89 2.90 -0.02
CA LEU A 36 -8.26 3.48 1.16
C LEU A 36 -7.01 4.24 0.74
N THR A 37 -6.96 5.51 1.12
CA THR A 37 -5.77 6.35 0.99
C THR A 37 -5.22 6.60 2.38
N VAL A 38 -3.95 6.31 2.60
CA VAL A 38 -3.22 6.64 3.82
C VAL A 38 -2.18 7.69 3.47
N ASP A 39 -2.37 8.89 3.98
CA ASP A 39 -1.57 10.07 3.72
C ASP A 39 -0.75 10.43 4.99
N THR A 40 0.53 10.75 4.80
CA THR A 40 1.46 11.17 5.85
C THR A 40 1.72 10.03 6.86
N CYS A 41 2.18 8.88 6.36
CA CYS A 41 2.50 7.75 7.23
C CYS A 41 3.88 7.91 7.88
N SER A 42 3.95 7.60 9.18
CA SER A 42 5.21 7.23 9.83
C SER A 42 5.55 5.77 9.52
N ASN A 43 6.84 5.39 9.56
CA ASN A 43 7.25 3.98 9.49
C ASN A 43 7.17 3.36 10.91
N PRO A 44 6.43 2.25 11.13
CA PRO A 44 5.68 1.44 10.15
C PRO A 44 4.32 1.99 9.76
N VAL A 45 3.87 1.69 8.54
CA VAL A 45 2.55 2.07 8.01
C VAL A 45 1.49 1.77 9.08
N PRO A 46 0.72 2.76 9.51
CA PRO A 46 -0.10 2.68 10.71
C PRO A 46 -1.38 1.86 10.52
N LEU A 47 -1.44 0.89 9.60
CA LEU A 47 -2.62 0.05 9.39
C LEU A 47 -2.56 -1.22 10.26
N PRO A 48 -3.64 -1.55 10.99
CA PRO A 48 -3.71 -2.73 11.85
C PRO A 48 -3.99 -3.98 11.01
N GLU A 49 -3.66 -5.16 11.53
CA GLU A 49 -3.87 -6.45 10.86
C GLU A 49 -5.35 -6.74 10.50
N CYS A 50 -6.29 -6.01 11.10
CA CYS A 50 -7.73 -6.18 10.90
C CYS A 50 -8.22 -5.75 9.51
N THR A 51 -7.42 -4.98 8.76
CA THR A 51 -7.67 -4.65 7.34
C THR A 51 -7.49 -5.84 6.40
N ARG A 52 -6.83 -6.91 6.86
CA ARG A 52 -6.65 -8.18 6.12
C ARG A 52 -7.97 -8.81 5.66
N GLY A 53 -9.07 -8.55 6.36
CA GLY A 53 -10.37 -9.19 6.15
C GLY A 53 -11.32 -8.47 5.19
N TRP A 54 -10.92 -7.35 4.59
CA TRP A 54 -11.82 -6.54 3.76
C TRP A 54 -12.00 -7.17 2.38
N LYS A 55 -13.18 -7.78 2.13
CA LYS A 55 -13.46 -8.55 0.92
C LYS A 55 -13.72 -7.71 -0.33
N SER A 56 -14.24 -6.50 -0.15
CA SER A 56 -14.60 -5.57 -1.23
C SER A 56 -13.48 -4.59 -1.57
N PHE A 57 -12.33 -4.69 -0.90
CA PHE A 57 -11.27 -3.70 -0.97
C PHE A 57 -10.40 -3.89 -2.23
N ARG A 58 -10.38 -2.88 -3.10
CA ARG A 58 -9.77 -2.94 -4.44
C ARG A 58 -8.58 -2.02 -4.60
N LYS A 59 -8.53 -0.89 -3.90
CA LYS A 59 -7.53 0.14 -4.12
C LYS A 59 -6.88 0.62 -2.83
N LEU A 60 -5.56 0.54 -2.75
CA LEU A 60 -4.76 1.09 -1.66
C LEU A 60 -3.79 2.13 -2.19
N GLU A 61 -3.86 3.33 -1.62
CA GLU A 61 -2.88 4.38 -1.84
C GLU A 61 -2.14 4.67 -0.55
N ILE A 62 -0.81 4.66 -0.60
CA ILE A 62 0.06 5.00 0.51
C ILE A 62 0.93 6.19 0.07
N LEU A 63 0.63 7.37 0.59
CA LEU A 63 1.16 8.66 0.14
C LEU A 63 2.00 9.32 1.23
N ASN A 64 2.92 10.22 0.85
CA ASN A 64 3.71 11.04 1.78
C ASN A 64 4.44 10.23 2.89
N CYS A 65 4.95 9.03 2.58
CA CYS A 65 5.64 8.16 3.54
C CYS A 65 7.13 8.48 3.67
N GLN A 66 7.46 9.46 4.49
CA GLN A 66 8.85 9.79 4.80
C GLN A 66 9.42 8.71 5.73
N ASN A 67 10.43 7.96 5.28
CA ASN A 67 11.12 6.86 5.98
C ASN A 67 10.60 5.43 5.81
N MET A 68 9.76 5.14 4.80
CA MET A 68 9.33 3.75 4.56
C MET A 68 10.43 2.93 3.85
N GLU A 69 11.05 1.99 4.57
CA GLU A 69 12.10 1.12 4.00
C GLU A 69 11.57 -0.09 3.24
N THR A 70 10.36 -0.56 3.58
CA THR A 70 9.70 -1.70 2.95
C THR A 70 8.20 -1.65 3.17
N LEU A 71 7.43 -2.36 2.34
CA LEU A 71 5.99 -2.50 2.52
C LEU A 71 5.68 -3.50 3.66
N PRO A 72 4.56 -3.32 4.37
CA PRO A 72 4.19 -4.20 5.47
C PRO A 72 3.86 -5.61 4.98
N LYS A 73 4.23 -6.63 5.78
CA LYS A 73 4.04 -8.05 5.41
C LYS A 73 2.58 -8.44 5.21
N TRP A 74 1.67 -7.87 6.01
CA TRP A 74 0.23 -8.15 5.95
C TRP A 74 -0.41 -7.72 4.62
N LEU A 75 0.25 -6.85 3.85
CA LEU A 75 -0.23 -6.41 2.54
C LEU A 75 -0.45 -7.60 1.60
N GLY A 76 0.41 -8.63 1.67
CA GLY A 76 0.26 -9.84 0.84
C GLY A 76 -0.94 -10.71 1.16
N ASP A 77 -1.73 -10.36 2.18
CA ASP A 77 -2.98 -11.06 2.51
C ASP A 77 -4.22 -10.35 1.96
N MET A 78 -4.06 -9.20 1.32
CA MET A 78 -5.16 -8.44 0.68
C MET A 78 -5.50 -9.04 -0.69
N ALA A 79 -6.11 -10.22 -0.69
CA ALA A 79 -6.37 -10.99 -1.92
C ALA A 79 -7.32 -10.31 -2.92
N SER A 80 -8.14 -9.35 -2.49
CA SER A 80 -9.06 -8.59 -3.35
C SER A 80 -8.43 -7.33 -3.98
N LEU A 81 -7.22 -6.96 -3.56
CA LEU A 81 -6.54 -5.75 -4.00
C LEU A 81 -6.23 -5.82 -5.50
N ARG A 82 -6.63 -4.78 -6.24
CA ARG A 82 -6.42 -4.63 -7.67
C ARG A 82 -5.47 -3.50 -8.01
N GLU A 83 -5.46 -2.45 -7.21
CA GLU A 83 -4.62 -1.26 -7.41
C GLU A 83 -3.84 -0.94 -6.14
N LEU A 84 -2.52 -0.80 -6.29
CA LEU A 84 -1.63 -0.40 -5.22
C LEU A 84 -0.76 0.77 -5.70
N LYS A 85 -0.94 1.94 -5.10
CA LYS A 85 -0.08 3.11 -5.32
C LYS A 85 0.72 3.39 -4.07
N VAL A 86 2.03 3.57 -4.22
CA VAL A 86 2.94 3.85 -3.11
C VAL A 86 3.92 4.95 -3.51
N GLU A 87 3.98 6.01 -2.73
CA GLU A 87 5.01 7.05 -2.82
C GLU A 87 6.11 6.79 -1.78
N ILE A 88 7.34 6.55 -2.26
CA ILE A 88 8.34 5.80 -1.48
C ILE A 88 9.60 6.56 -1.07
N TYR A 89 9.60 7.88 -1.22
CA TYR A 89 10.57 8.86 -0.73
C TYR A 89 11.94 8.28 -0.31
N TYR A 90 12.80 8.02 -1.30
CA TYR A 90 14.25 7.70 -1.21
C TYR A 90 14.72 6.55 -0.30
N MET A 91 13.88 6.00 0.57
CA MET A 91 14.29 5.10 1.66
C MET A 91 13.97 3.63 1.39
N MET A 92 13.04 3.34 0.47
CA MET A 92 12.75 1.95 0.14
C MET A 92 13.88 1.32 -0.67
N LYS A 93 14.39 0.23 -0.10
CA LYS A 93 15.53 -0.51 -0.66
C LYS A 93 15.08 -1.72 -1.45
N THR A 94 13.98 -2.35 -1.05
CA THR A 94 13.51 -3.61 -1.64
C THR A 94 11.99 -3.76 -1.51
N LEU A 95 11.38 -4.53 -2.41
CA LEU A 95 10.01 -5.00 -2.24
C LEU A 95 9.96 -6.23 -1.33
N PRO A 96 9.01 -6.31 -0.37
CA PRO A 96 8.86 -7.51 0.43
C PRO A 96 8.33 -8.67 -0.42
N PRO A 97 8.69 -9.93 -0.09
CA PRO A 97 8.21 -11.11 -0.83
C PRO A 97 6.68 -11.26 -0.86
N CYS A 98 5.97 -10.65 0.09
CA CYS A 98 4.53 -10.73 0.20
C CYS A 98 3.79 -10.09 -0.99
N ILE A 99 4.41 -9.18 -1.76
CA ILE A 99 3.82 -8.60 -2.97
C ILE A 99 3.52 -9.67 -4.02
N GLY A 100 4.36 -10.71 -4.12
CA GLY A 100 4.10 -11.83 -5.02
C GLY A 100 2.83 -12.63 -4.69
N ARG A 101 2.24 -12.44 -3.50
CA ARG A 101 0.98 -13.08 -3.10
C ARG A 101 -0.25 -12.30 -3.53
N LEU A 102 -0.09 -11.05 -3.96
CA LEU A 102 -1.16 -10.20 -4.48
C LEU A 102 -1.51 -10.61 -5.92
N THR A 103 -2.15 -11.77 -6.06
CA THR A 103 -2.46 -12.40 -7.35
C THR A 103 -3.58 -11.71 -8.13
N SER A 104 -4.44 -10.95 -7.45
CA SER A 104 -5.49 -10.13 -8.07
C SER A 104 -5.03 -8.73 -8.47
N LEU A 105 -3.78 -8.37 -8.18
CA LEU A 105 -3.25 -7.02 -8.39
C LEU A 105 -3.03 -6.78 -9.89
N GLN A 106 -3.70 -5.78 -10.41
CA GLN A 106 -3.66 -5.39 -11.83
C GLN A 106 -2.73 -4.19 -12.06
N THR A 107 -2.64 -3.31 -11.07
CA THR A 107 -1.86 -2.08 -11.15
C THR A 107 -0.99 -1.92 -9.91
N LEU A 108 0.31 -1.70 -10.13
CA LEU A 108 1.27 -1.32 -9.13
C LEU A 108 2.00 -0.04 -9.57
N ALA A 109 1.79 1.03 -8.83
CA ALA A 109 2.47 2.30 -9.02
C ALA A 109 3.42 2.56 -7.85
N LEU A 110 4.72 2.60 -8.13
CA LEU A 110 5.81 2.89 -7.23
C LEU A 110 6.40 4.24 -7.64
N LEU A 111 6.02 5.31 -6.96
CA LEU A 111 6.39 6.67 -7.30
C LEU A 111 7.45 7.20 -6.35
N GLU A 112 8.17 8.22 -6.79
CA GLU A 112 9.17 8.90 -5.97
C GLU A 112 10.28 7.98 -5.45
N CYS A 113 10.64 6.97 -6.25
CA CYS A 113 11.63 5.97 -5.87
C CYS A 113 13.05 6.34 -6.34
N THR A 114 14.06 5.70 -5.76
CA THR A 114 15.44 5.88 -6.23
C THR A 114 15.68 5.16 -7.55
N LYS A 115 16.57 5.71 -8.39
CA LYS A 115 17.03 5.02 -9.62
C LYS A 115 17.49 3.58 -9.38
N LYS A 116 18.19 3.32 -8.27
CA LYS A 116 18.62 1.96 -7.89
C LYS A 116 17.43 1.05 -7.64
N PHE A 117 16.41 1.54 -6.96
CA PHE A 117 15.20 0.78 -6.69
C PHE A 117 14.41 0.49 -7.98
N LYS A 118 14.28 1.48 -8.87
CA LYS A 118 13.68 1.31 -10.20
C LYS A 118 14.35 0.18 -11.01
N GLN A 119 15.68 0.09 -10.95
CA GLN A 119 16.43 -0.99 -11.60
C GLN A 119 16.13 -2.37 -11.00
N ARG A 120 15.93 -2.48 -9.67
CA ARG A 120 15.54 -3.75 -9.04
C ARG A 120 14.16 -4.23 -9.49
N CYS A 121 13.26 -3.30 -9.79
CA CYS A 121 11.90 -3.57 -10.26
C CYS A 121 11.80 -3.68 -11.79
N SER A 122 12.89 -3.45 -12.53
CA SER A 122 12.92 -3.60 -13.98
C SER A 122 13.13 -5.07 -14.37
N GLU A 123 12.82 -5.44 -15.61
CA GLU A 123 13.00 -6.80 -16.11
C GLU A 123 14.44 -7.31 -15.87
N GLY A 124 14.55 -8.47 -15.21
CA GLY A 124 15.84 -9.06 -14.80
C GLY A 124 16.43 -8.52 -13.50
N GLY A 125 15.79 -7.52 -12.87
CA GLY A 125 16.18 -7.01 -11.55
C GLY A 125 15.79 -7.95 -10.41
N ASP A 126 16.44 -7.76 -9.26
CA ASP A 126 16.26 -8.62 -8.07
C ASP A 126 14.81 -8.75 -7.58
N ASP A 127 14.01 -7.69 -7.72
CA ASP A 127 12.63 -7.65 -7.26
C ASP A 127 11.62 -7.95 -8.39
N TRP A 128 12.07 -8.08 -9.64
CA TRP A 128 11.23 -8.37 -10.81
C TRP A 128 10.38 -9.62 -10.64
N SER A 129 10.97 -10.70 -10.09
CA SER A 129 10.27 -11.96 -9.85
C SER A 129 9.02 -11.83 -8.96
N LYS A 130 8.95 -10.78 -8.13
CA LYS A 130 7.85 -10.51 -7.19
C LYS A 130 6.71 -9.70 -7.82
N ILE A 131 6.95 -9.03 -8.94
CA ILE A 131 6.00 -8.08 -9.56
C ILE A 131 5.72 -8.37 -11.03
N LYS A 132 6.46 -9.27 -11.67
CA LYS A 132 6.29 -9.67 -13.08
C LYS A 132 4.90 -10.23 -13.43
N HIS A 133 4.09 -10.59 -12.44
CA HIS A 133 2.74 -11.11 -12.64
C HIS A 133 1.67 -10.00 -12.71
N ILE A 134 2.07 -8.74 -12.52
CA ILE A 134 1.19 -7.57 -12.52
C ILE A 134 1.22 -6.93 -13.92
N ASP A 135 0.06 -6.69 -14.50
CA ASP A 135 -0.06 -6.20 -15.87
C ASP A 135 0.41 -4.74 -16.03
N ASN A 136 -0.02 -3.85 -15.12
CA ASN A 136 0.29 -2.43 -15.20
C ASN A 136 1.31 -2.04 -14.12
N LEU A 137 2.59 -2.02 -14.49
CA LEU A 137 3.69 -1.61 -13.63
C LEU A 137 4.14 -0.19 -13.97
N ILE A 138 4.02 0.71 -12.99
CA ILE A 138 4.50 2.10 -13.09
C ILE A 138 5.57 2.28 -12.02
N VAL A 139 6.80 2.56 -12.42
CA VAL A 139 7.92 2.82 -11.50
C VAL A 139 8.60 4.11 -11.90
N GLU A 140 8.29 5.18 -11.18
CA GLU A 140 8.75 6.54 -11.49
C GLU A 140 9.81 6.99 -10.48
N GLU A 141 10.87 7.59 -11.02
CA GLU A 141 11.94 8.23 -10.26
C GLU A 141 11.70 9.75 -10.22
N ILE A 142 12.27 10.42 -9.22
CA ILE A 142 12.29 11.89 -9.13
C ILE A 142 13.35 12.46 -10.08
#